data_AF-A0A1B7I0R3-F1
#
_entry.id   AF-A0A1B7I0R3-F1
#
_cell.length_a   1.000
_cell.length_b   1.000
_cell.length_c   1.000
_cell.angle_alpha   90.00
_cell.angle_beta   90.00
_cell.angle_gamma   90.00
#
_symmetry.space_group_name_H-M   'P 1'
#
loop_
_entity.id
_entity.type
_entity.pdbx_description
1 polymer ?
#
loop_
_entity_poly.entity_id
_entity_poly.type
_entity_poly.pdbx_seq_one_letter_code
_entity_poly.pdbx_strand_id
1 'polypeptide(L)'
;MALNELKQERDYLIKQEGLIRQKKAKQYAVVDVHKKQNTMFYFVKEVGFVGGIAEVGVGIDIIGTGIALSSTGLGAIIGIPVIFCGLVITFHGFNAMQENAGAFINSDPKHKGFLSKTYEGGAEMLGYPRHYGDLIYGGIDLVTSARGLFYFVTKPDSWRLFKYLNADLVMGFRAMSIPALTLELSVDGLTIQSIHNNFPSNPAIEK
;
A
#
# COMPACT_ATOMS: atom_id res chain seq x y z
N MET A 1 -29.33 -50.18 -2.64
CA MET A 1 -28.81 -48.85 -2.24
C MET A 1 -27.30 -48.76 -2.43
N ALA A 2 -26.48 -49.62 -1.79
CA ALA A 2 -25.01 -49.58 -1.89
C ALA A 2 -24.41 -49.71 -3.31
N LEU A 3 -25.04 -50.46 -4.22
CA LEU A 3 -24.55 -50.61 -5.60
C LEU A 3 -24.64 -49.30 -6.42
N ASN A 4 -25.62 -48.45 -6.12
CA ASN A 4 -25.79 -47.18 -6.83
C ASN A 4 -24.77 -46.14 -6.35
N GLU A 5 -24.46 -46.12 -5.05
CA GLU A 5 -23.40 -45.29 -4.45
C GLU A 5 -22.05 -45.63 -5.08
N LEU A 6 -21.71 -46.92 -5.17
CA LEU A 6 -20.44 -47.38 -5.76
C LEU A 6 -20.34 -47.06 -7.26
N LYS A 7 -21.45 -47.15 -8.01
CA LYS A 7 -21.48 -46.74 -9.42
C LYS A 7 -21.25 -45.24 -9.56
N GLN A 8 -21.85 -44.44 -8.70
CA GLN A 8 -21.70 -42.98 -8.70
C GLN A 8 -20.28 -42.57 -8.34
N GLU A 9 -19.68 -43.17 -7.32
CA GLU A 9 -18.30 -42.92 -6.91
C GLU A 9 -17.30 -43.30 -8.02
N ARG A 10 -17.52 -44.45 -8.68
CA ARG A 10 -16.75 -44.87 -9.86
C ARG A 10 -16.87 -43.85 -11.00
N ASP A 11 -18.06 -43.33 -11.26
CA ASP A 11 -18.28 -42.32 -12.32
C ASP A 11 -17.60 -40.98 -11.96
N TYR A 12 -17.59 -40.58 -10.69
CA TYR A 12 -16.82 -39.42 -10.21
C TYR A 12 -15.31 -39.62 -10.39
N LEU A 13 -14.77 -40.80 -10.06
CA LEU A 13 -13.35 -41.11 -10.20
C LEU A 13 -12.90 -41.12 -11.67
N ILE A 14 -13.69 -41.70 -12.58
CA ILE A 14 -13.42 -41.67 -14.03
C ILE A 14 -13.40 -40.22 -14.54
N LYS A 15 -14.32 -39.38 -14.06
CA LYS A 15 -14.38 -37.97 -14.43
C LYS A 15 -13.14 -37.23 -13.92
N GLN A 16 -12.70 -37.48 -12.69
CA GLN A 16 -11.50 -36.87 -12.12
C GLN A 16 -10.23 -37.33 -12.85
N GLU A 17 -10.08 -38.63 -13.14
CA GLU A 17 -8.98 -39.16 -13.91
C GLU A 17 -8.95 -38.53 -15.31
N GLY A 18 -10.10 -38.41 -15.98
CA GLY A 18 -10.22 -37.74 -17.26
C GLY A 18 -9.76 -36.27 -17.22
N LEU A 19 -10.13 -35.53 -16.17
CA LEU A 19 -9.73 -34.14 -15.98
C LEU A 19 -8.22 -34.00 -15.69
N ILE A 20 -7.63 -34.92 -14.90
CA ILE A 20 -6.19 -34.93 -14.57
C ILE A 20 -5.37 -35.35 -15.79
N ARG A 21 -5.77 -36.44 -16.46
CA ARG A 21 -5.07 -37.06 -17.59
C ARG A 21 -5.11 -36.20 -18.85
N GLN A 22 -6.20 -35.46 -19.06
CA GLN A 22 -6.31 -34.48 -20.15
C GLN A 22 -5.58 -33.16 -19.84
N LYS A 23 -4.88 -33.03 -18.71
CA LYS A 23 -4.29 -31.78 -18.18
C LYS A 23 -5.31 -30.63 -18.03
N LYS A 24 -6.61 -30.91 -18.19
CA LYS A 24 -7.71 -29.94 -18.14
C LYS A 24 -7.98 -29.45 -16.73
N ALA A 25 -7.79 -30.28 -15.70
CA ALA A 25 -7.85 -29.86 -14.30
C ALA A 25 -6.76 -28.82 -13.99
N LYS A 26 -5.52 -29.06 -14.45
CA LYS A 26 -4.40 -28.13 -14.28
C LYS A 26 -4.62 -26.84 -15.08
N GLN A 27 -5.14 -26.92 -16.31
CA GLN A 27 -5.49 -25.74 -17.10
C GLN A 27 -6.67 -24.96 -16.51
N TYR A 28 -7.72 -25.62 -16.03
CA TYR A 28 -8.86 -24.97 -15.39
C TYR A 28 -8.46 -24.28 -14.10
N ALA A 29 -7.64 -24.94 -13.27
CA ALA A 29 -7.03 -24.32 -12.10
C ALA A 29 -6.12 -23.13 -12.47
N VAL A 30 -5.30 -23.23 -13.53
CA VAL A 30 -4.46 -22.13 -14.01
C VAL A 30 -5.31 -20.97 -14.58
N VAL A 31 -6.41 -21.25 -15.28
CA VAL A 31 -7.32 -20.26 -15.85
C VAL A 31 -8.12 -19.54 -14.75
N ASP A 32 -8.60 -20.25 -13.73
CA ASP A 32 -9.25 -19.66 -12.56
C ASP A 32 -8.26 -18.89 -11.68
N VAL A 33 -7.03 -19.39 -11.51
CA VAL A 33 -5.96 -18.66 -10.80
C VAL A 33 -5.59 -17.38 -11.55
N HIS A 34 -5.50 -17.38 -12.88
CA HIS A 34 -5.28 -16.16 -13.66
C HIS A 34 -6.45 -15.18 -13.55
N LYS A 35 -7.69 -15.66 -13.59
CA LYS A 35 -8.88 -14.79 -13.51
C LYS A 35 -9.01 -14.13 -12.13
N LYS A 36 -8.67 -14.86 -11.05
CA LYS A 36 -8.69 -14.36 -9.67
C LYS A 36 -7.48 -13.49 -9.32
N GLN A 37 -6.30 -13.80 -9.88
CA GLN A 37 -5.12 -12.92 -9.78
C GLN A 37 -5.36 -11.57 -10.43
N ASN A 38 -6.04 -11.54 -11.60
CA ASN A 38 -6.26 -10.31 -12.32
C ASN A 38 -7.19 -9.36 -11.55
N THR A 39 -8.27 -9.86 -10.93
CA THR A 39 -9.16 -9.02 -10.10
C THR A 39 -8.46 -8.46 -8.86
N MET A 40 -7.65 -9.26 -8.16
CA MET A 40 -6.87 -8.78 -7.03
C MET A 40 -5.82 -7.76 -7.45
N PHE A 41 -5.19 -7.98 -8.61
CA PHE A 41 -4.26 -7.03 -9.21
C PHE A 41 -4.93 -5.68 -9.48
N TYR A 42 -6.09 -5.67 -10.17
CA TYR A 42 -6.79 -4.41 -10.44
C TYR A 42 -7.24 -3.70 -9.17
N PHE A 43 -7.82 -4.45 -8.23
CA PHE A 43 -8.27 -3.91 -6.95
C PHE A 43 -7.11 -3.24 -6.19
N VAL A 44 -5.98 -3.93 -6.02
CA VAL A 44 -4.80 -3.40 -5.32
C VAL A 44 -4.27 -2.13 -5.96
N LYS A 45 -4.25 -2.07 -7.30
CA LYS A 45 -3.74 -0.89 -8.02
C LYS A 45 -4.72 0.28 -7.97
N GLU A 46 -6.02 0.04 -8.05
CA GLU A 46 -7.04 1.09 -7.87
C GLU A 46 -6.95 1.67 -6.46
N VAL A 47 -6.82 0.78 -5.47
CA VAL A 47 -6.60 1.10 -4.07
C VAL A 47 -5.36 1.97 -3.86
N GLY A 48 -4.21 1.54 -4.37
CA GLY A 48 -2.96 2.29 -4.21
C GLY A 48 -2.99 3.65 -4.91
N PHE A 49 -3.73 3.76 -6.01
CA PHE A 49 -3.94 5.05 -6.68
C PHE A 49 -4.77 6.01 -5.83
N VAL A 50 -5.88 5.53 -5.23
CA VAL A 50 -6.71 6.33 -4.32
C VAL A 50 -5.95 6.71 -3.05
N GLY A 51 -5.14 5.78 -2.49
CA GLY A 51 -4.24 6.06 -1.37
C GLY A 51 -3.27 7.19 -1.70
N GLY A 52 -2.64 7.15 -2.88
CA GLY A 52 -1.75 8.22 -3.33
C GLY A 52 -2.43 9.61 -3.43
N ILE A 53 -3.70 9.67 -3.85
CA ILE A 53 -4.47 10.93 -3.84
C ILE A 53 -4.66 11.46 -2.41
N ALA A 54 -4.99 10.56 -1.47
CA ALA A 54 -5.19 10.93 -0.08
C ALA A 54 -3.87 11.46 0.55
N GLU A 55 -2.74 10.80 0.28
CA GLU A 55 -1.42 11.24 0.71
C GLU A 55 -1.04 12.62 0.17
N VAL A 56 -1.32 12.91 -1.11
CA VAL A 56 -1.12 14.25 -1.68
C VAL A 56 -1.93 15.29 -0.92
N GLY A 57 -3.20 15.00 -0.62
CA GLY A 57 -4.05 15.90 0.17
C GLY A 57 -3.48 16.19 1.57
N VAL A 58 -3.09 15.13 2.29
CA VAL A 58 -2.47 15.24 3.62
C VAL A 58 -1.16 16.02 3.57
N GLY A 59 -0.31 15.76 2.57
CA GLY A 59 0.95 16.46 2.39
C GLY A 59 0.75 17.96 2.16
N ILE A 60 -0.23 18.34 1.32
CA ILE A 60 -0.59 19.75 1.07
C ILE A 60 -1.09 20.43 2.35
N ASP A 61 -1.93 19.77 3.14
CA ASP A 61 -2.43 20.33 4.41
C ASP A 61 -1.29 20.55 5.43
N ILE A 62 -0.34 19.62 5.49
CA ILE A 62 0.86 19.73 6.34
C ILE A 62 1.75 20.89 5.86
N ILE A 63 1.94 21.07 4.55
CA ILE A 63 2.66 22.22 3.99
C ILE A 63 1.97 23.53 4.40
N GLY A 64 0.64 23.62 4.25
CA GLY A 64 -0.13 24.79 4.66
C GLY A 64 0.03 25.11 6.15
N THR A 65 0.02 24.08 6.99
CA THR A 65 0.30 24.20 8.44
C THR A 65 1.70 24.73 8.69
N GLY A 66 2.71 24.20 8.00
CA GLY A 66 4.10 24.65 8.12
C GLY A 66 4.31 26.09 7.67
N ILE A 67 3.65 26.54 6.59
CA ILE A 67 3.66 27.95 6.14
C ILE A 67 3.04 28.86 7.19
N ALA A 68 1.88 28.47 7.75
CA ALA A 68 1.21 29.22 8.80
C ALA A 68 2.09 29.36 10.06
N LEU A 69 2.72 28.26 10.50
CA LEU A 69 3.69 28.28 11.61
C LEU A 69 4.88 29.17 11.29
N SER A 70 5.39 29.11 10.05
CA SER A 70 6.53 29.92 9.62
C SER A 70 6.26 31.42 9.62
N SER A 71 4.98 31.80 9.53
CA SER A 71 4.52 33.19 9.60
C SER A 71 4.41 33.70 11.04
N THR A 72 4.70 32.87 12.04
CA THR A 72 4.72 33.23 13.46
C THR A 72 6.16 33.25 13.99
N GLY A 73 6.50 34.21 14.86
CA GLY A 73 7.88 34.51 15.28
C GLY A 73 8.79 33.28 15.51
N LEU A 74 8.68 32.62 16.67
CA LEU A 74 9.45 31.39 16.95
C LEU A 74 8.96 30.17 16.15
N GLY A 75 7.78 30.27 15.52
CA GLY A 75 7.20 29.19 14.71
C GLY A 75 7.94 28.92 13.40
N ALA A 76 8.77 29.85 12.91
CA ALA A 76 9.64 29.62 11.76
C ALA A 76 10.63 28.46 11.94
N ILE A 77 11.11 28.22 13.17
CA ILE A 77 12.04 27.13 13.47
C ILE A 77 11.38 25.76 13.25
N ILE A 78 10.09 25.64 13.60
CA ILE A 78 9.31 24.40 13.43
C ILE A 78 8.60 24.33 12.09
N GLY A 79 8.24 25.47 11.50
CA GLY A 79 7.47 25.56 10.27
C GLY A 79 8.24 25.02 9.06
N ILE A 80 9.54 25.33 8.97
CA ILE A 80 10.39 24.83 7.87
C ILE A 80 10.46 23.28 7.87
N PRO A 81 10.81 22.59 8.98
CA PRO A 81 10.74 21.14 9.05
C PRO A 81 9.36 20.56 8.70
N VAL A 82 8.28 21.20 9.15
CA VAL A 82 6.91 20.76 8.86
C VAL A 82 6.60 20.85 7.36
N ILE A 83 7.03 21.91 6.68
CA ILE A 83 6.91 22.03 5.22
C ILE A 83 7.65 20.89 4.53
N PHE A 84 8.88 20.59 4.95
CA PHE A 84 9.65 19.48 4.38
C PHE A 84 8.96 18.13 4.56
N CYS A 85 8.41 17.84 5.75
CA CYS A 85 7.61 16.64 5.97
C CYS A 85 6.41 16.56 5.01
N GLY A 86 5.68 17.67 4.85
CA GLY A 86 4.53 17.72 3.93
C GLY A 86 4.92 17.54 2.47
N LEU A 87 6.09 18.04 2.04
CA LEU A 87 6.63 17.80 0.70
C LEU A 87 6.99 16.32 0.49
N VAL A 88 7.66 15.69 1.46
CA VAL A 88 8.00 14.26 1.38
C VAL A 88 6.75 13.40 1.21
N ILE A 89 5.72 13.64 2.03
CA ILE A 89 4.44 12.91 1.95
C ILE A 89 3.75 13.15 0.60
N THR A 90 3.70 14.42 0.15
CA THR A 90 3.12 14.76 -1.16
C THR A 90 3.80 14.01 -2.30
N PHE A 91 5.13 13.93 -2.29
CA PHE A 91 5.87 13.21 -3.34
C PHE A 91 5.67 11.70 -3.27
N HIS A 92 5.53 11.11 -2.09
CA HIS A 92 5.17 9.69 -1.95
C HIS A 92 3.79 9.43 -2.54
N GLY A 93 2.80 10.29 -2.25
CA GLY A 93 1.46 10.18 -2.83
C GLY A 93 1.45 10.26 -4.36
N PHE A 94 2.20 11.20 -4.95
CA PHE A 94 2.38 11.25 -6.40
C PHE A 94 3.07 9.99 -6.96
N ASN A 95 4.07 9.46 -6.26
CA ASN A 95 4.75 8.25 -6.69
C ASN A 95 3.82 7.03 -6.63
N ALA A 96 3.02 6.89 -5.58
CA ALA A 96 2.00 5.85 -5.47
C ALA A 96 0.98 5.96 -6.62
N MET A 97 0.51 7.17 -6.95
CA MET A 97 -0.35 7.36 -8.12
C MET A 97 0.33 6.92 -9.43
N GLN A 98 1.59 7.32 -9.64
CA GLN A 98 2.35 6.97 -10.84
C GLN A 98 2.61 5.46 -10.94
N GLU A 99 2.99 4.81 -9.85
CA GLU A 99 3.26 3.37 -9.78
C GLU A 99 2.01 2.56 -10.11
N ASN A 100 0.90 2.94 -9.50
CA ASN A 100 -0.35 2.23 -9.69
C ASN A 100 -0.95 2.48 -11.07
N ALA A 101 -0.89 3.71 -11.59
CA ALA A 101 -1.29 4.03 -12.97
C ALA A 101 -0.38 3.37 -14.02
N GLY A 102 0.93 3.42 -13.82
CA GLY A 102 1.93 2.80 -14.70
C GLY A 102 1.81 1.28 -14.73
N ALA A 103 1.46 0.65 -13.61
CA ALA A 103 1.18 -0.79 -13.57
C ALA A 103 -0.03 -1.18 -14.44
N PHE A 104 -1.08 -0.34 -14.50
CA PHE A 104 -2.21 -0.56 -15.41
C PHE A 104 -1.81 -0.41 -16.88
N ILE A 105 -1.16 0.70 -17.21
CA ILE A 105 -0.80 1.05 -18.59
C ILE A 105 0.15 0.00 -19.16
N ASN A 106 1.14 -0.43 -18.39
CA ASN A 106 2.18 -1.35 -18.85
C ASN A 106 1.84 -2.82 -18.58
N SER A 107 0.72 -3.11 -17.91
CA SER A 107 0.39 -4.47 -17.41
C SER A 107 1.54 -5.12 -16.64
N ASP A 108 2.34 -4.30 -15.95
CA ASP A 108 3.50 -4.73 -15.19
C ASP A 108 3.23 -4.51 -13.70
N PRO A 109 2.95 -5.57 -12.93
CA PRO A 109 2.70 -5.45 -11.50
C PRO A 109 3.91 -4.98 -10.69
N LYS A 110 5.12 -5.06 -11.26
CA LYS A 110 6.38 -4.66 -10.65
C LYS A 110 6.85 -3.27 -11.09
N HIS A 111 5.99 -2.49 -11.77
CA HIS A 111 6.34 -1.15 -12.20
C HIS A 111 6.74 -0.29 -11.01
N LYS A 112 8.00 0.18 -11.01
CA LYS A 112 8.54 1.11 -10.02
C LYS A 112 8.44 2.55 -10.50
N GLY A 113 8.06 3.43 -9.59
CA GLY A 113 7.87 4.84 -9.82
C GLY A 113 9.18 5.59 -9.85
N PHE A 114 9.09 6.87 -10.21
CA PHE A 114 10.24 7.74 -10.31
C PHE A 114 10.92 7.96 -8.95
N LEU A 115 10.12 8.11 -7.88
CA LEU A 115 10.65 8.41 -6.56
C LEU A 115 11.37 7.21 -5.96
N SER A 116 10.78 6.00 -6.05
CA SER A 116 11.44 4.76 -5.62
C SER A 116 12.83 4.59 -6.27
N LYS A 117 12.93 4.82 -7.59
CA LYS A 117 14.23 4.77 -8.31
C LYS A 117 15.22 5.84 -7.84
N THR A 118 14.72 6.98 -7.39
CA THR A 118 15.56 8.07 -6.85
C THR A 118 16.15 7.66 -5.49
N TYR A 119 15.37 6.99 -4.63
CA TYR A 119 15.88 6.42 -3.37
C TYR A 119 16.95 5.35 -3.64
N GLU A 120 16.73 4.45 -4.60
CA GLU A 120 17.72 3.45 -5.01
C GLU A 120 19.02 4.11 -5.51
N GLY A 121 18.90 5.12 -6.38
CA GLY A 121 20.06 5.86 -6.91
C GLY A 121 20.81 6.63 -5.82
N GLY A 122 20.08 7.23 -4.86
CA GLY A 122 20.68 7.89 -3.70
C GLY A 122 21.47 6.92 -2.82
N ALA A 123 20.95 5.71 -2.60
CA ALA A 123 21.67 4.66 -1.88
C ALA A 123 22.97 4.27 -2.61
N GLU A 124 22.90 4.04 -3.92
CA GLU A 124 24.08 3.73 -4.76
C GLU A 124 25.13 4.84 -4.72
N MET A 125 24.72 6.11 -4.83
CA MET A 125 25.63 7.25 -4.76
C MET A 125 26.36 7.35 -3.42
N LEU A 126 25.75 6.86 -2.35
CA LEU A 126 26.33 6.79 -1.01
C LEU A 126 27.12 5.49 -0.76
N GLY A 127 27.27 4.63 -1.78
CA GLY A 127 28.00 3.37 -1.71
C GLY A 127 27.19 2.21 -1.09
N TYR A 128 25.87 2.36 -0.93
CA TYR A 128 24.98 1.30 -0.46
C TYR A 128 24.30 0.59 -1.64
N PRO A 129 23.96 -0.70 -1.49
CA PRO A 129 23.13 -1.41 -2.45
C PRO A 129 21.74 -0.77 -2.65
N ARG A 130 21.17 -0.88 -3.86
CA ARG A 130 19.84 -0.33 -4.22
C ARG A 130 18.73 -0.70 -3.25
N HIS A 131 18.74 -1.93 -2.72
CA HIS A 131 17.70 -2.43 -1.82
C HIS A 131 17.58 -1.63 -0.52
N TYR A 132 18.63 -0.92 -0.10
CA TYR A 132 18.53 0.04 1.02
C TYR A 132 17.65 1.24 0.66
N GLY A 133 17.66 1.69 -0.60
CA GLY A 133 16.75 2.72 -1.09
C GLY A 133 15.29 2.26 -1.02
N ASP A 134 15.00 1.03 -1.45
CA ASP A 134 13.67 0.42 -1.33
C ASP A 134 13.20 0.32 0.13
N LEU A 135 14.10 -0.05 1.04
CA LEU A 135 13.79 -0.11 2.47
C LEU A 135 13.46 1.26 3.04
N ILE A 136 14.24 2.29 2.72
CA ILE A 136 13.99 3.64 3.22
C ILE A 136 12.67 4.16 2.69
N TYR A 137 12.43 4.01 1.38
CA TYR A 137 11.18 4.40 0.74
C TYR A 137 9.98 3.72 1.40
N GLY A 138 9.99 2.38 1.48
CA GLY A 138 8.90 1.64 2.12
C GLY A 138 8.77 1.89 3.62
N GLY A 139 9.86 2.23 4.30
CA GLY A 139 9.84 2.63 5.71
C GLY A 139 9.12 3.97 5.93
N ILE A 140 9.35 4.96 5.05
CA ILE A 140 8.66 6.26 5.10
C ILE A 140 7.16 6.07 4.83
N ASP A 141 6.82 5.23 3.86
CA ASP A 141 5.45 4.85 3.51
C ASP A 141 4.71 4.27 4.73
N LEU A 142 5.30 3.24 5.37
CA LEU A 142 4.73 2.60 6.56
C LEU A 142 4.60 3.54 7.77
N VAL A 143 5.57 4.44 7.98
CA VAL A 143 5.47 5.44 9.06
C VAL A 143 4.34 6.44 8.78
N THR A 144 4.15 6.80 7.51
CA THR A 144 3.09 7.71 7.07
C THR A 144 1.71 7.09 7.27
N SER A 145 1.53 5.84 6.86
CA SER A 145 0.30 5.06 7.12
C SER A 145 0.05 4.86 8.62
N ALA A 146 1.06 4.44 9.39
CA ALA A 146 0.93 4.26 10.83
C ALA A 146 0.52 5.56 11.53
N ARG A 147 1.04 6.70 11.08
CA ARG A 147 0.58 8.01 11.54
C ARG A 147 -0.90 8.19 11.19
N GLY A 148 -1.34 7.95 9.96
CA GLY A 148 -2.75 8.04 9.56
C GLY A 148 -3.69 7.19 10.43
N LEU A 149 -3.29 5.96 10.75
CA LEU A 149 -4.06 5.03 11.57
C LEU A 149 -4.15 5.43 13.05
N PHE A 150 -3.03 5.88 13.65
CA PHE A 150 -2.95 6.08 15.10
C PHE A 150 -3.04 7.53 15.54
N TYR A 151 -2.93 8.50 14.62
CA TYR A 151 -3.08 9.91 14.96
C TYR A 151 -4.53 10.25 15.29
N PHE A 152 -4.72 11.23 16.18
CA PHE A 152 -6.06 11.69 16.54
C PHE A 152 -6.64 12.58 15.46
N VAL A 153 -7.82 12.19 14.96
CA VAL A 153 -8.61 12.95 14.00
C VAL A 153 -9.93 13.36 14.63
N THR A 154 -10.52 14.44 14.12
CA THR A 154 -11.83 14.91 14.56
C THR A 154 -12.90 13.93 14.14
N LYS A 155 -13.81 13.59 15.06
CA LYS A 155 -14.97 12.74 14.75
C LYS A 155 -15.77 13.35 13.60
N PRO A 156 -16.23 12.53 12.64
CA PRO A 156 -17.02 13.01 11.49
C PRO A 156 -18.26 13.83 11.87
N ASP A 157 -18.91 13.50 12.99
CA ASP A 157 -20.20 14.09 13.42
C ASP A 157 -20.09 15.06 14.62
N SER A 158 -18.91 15.57 14.96
CA SER A 158 -18.76 16.46 16.13
C SER A 158 -19.41 17.83 15.92
N TRP A 159 -20.26 18.24 16.87
CA TRP A 159 -20.97 19.52 16.85
C TRP A 159 -19.99 20.68 17.04
N ARG A 160 -19.86 21.53 16.02
CA ARG A 160 -18.76 22.51 15.88
C ARG A 160 -18.98 23.82 16.67
N LEU A 161 -19.80 23.82 17.72
CA LEU A 161 -20.34 25.06 18.27
C LEU A 161 -19.31 25.86 19.10
N PHE A 162 -18.31 25.23 19.74
CA PHE A 162 -17.24 25.96 20.46
C PHE A 162 -15.93 25.17 20.58
N LYS A 163 -14.97 25.38 19.66
CA LYS A 163 -13.60 24.80 19.64
C LYS A 163 -13.55 23.26 19.72
N TYR A 164 -12.45 22.66 19.26
CA TYR A 164 -12.26 21.21 19.38
C TYR A 164 -12.07 20.86 20.87
N LEU A 165 -12.99 20.11 21.46
CA LEU A 165 -12.79 19.49 22.78
C LEU A 165 -12.11 18.14 22.57
N ASN A 166 -11.25 17.72 23.50
CA ASN A 166 -10.59 16.40 23.40
C ASN A 166 -11.60 15.23 23.28
N ALA A 167 -12.86 15.43 23.70
CA ALA A 167 -13.96 14.47 23.54
C ALA A 167 -14.39 14.26 22.07
N ASP A 168 -13.98 15.15 21.16
CA ASP A 168 -14.29 15.11 19.72
C ASP A 168 -13.20 14.43 18.90
N LEU A 169 -12.15 13.92 19.54
CA LEU A 169 -11.05 13.23 18.87
C LEU A 169 -11.21 11.71 18.98
N VAL A 170 -10.92 11.02 17.90
CA VAL A 170 -10.79 9.57 17.84
C VAL A 170 -9.51 9.21 17.09
N MET A 171 -8.93 8.05 17.36
CA MET A 171 -7.83 7.55 16.54
C MET A 171 -8.28 7.39 15.09
N GLY A 172 -7.40 7.67 14.13
CA GLY A 172 -7.68 7.63 12.69
C GLY A 172 -8.37 6.35 12.24
N PHE A 173 -7.88 5.18 12.69
CA PHE A 173 -8.49 3.89 12.34
C PHE A 173 -9.95 3.75 12.81
N ARG A 174 -10.35 4.47 13.87
CA ARG A 174 -11.73 4.49 14.38
C ARG A 174 -12.62 5.48 13.65
N ALA A 175 -12.04 6.49 13.00
CA ALA A 175 -12.75 7.44 12.15
C ALA A 175 -12.90 6.95 10.71
N MET A 176 -12.03 6.03 10.28
CA MET A 176 -12.09 5.42 8.95
C MET A 176 -13.32 4.52 8.79
N SER A 177 -13.87 4.50 7.58
CA SER A 177 -14.84 3.48 7.19
C SER A 177 -14.16 2.10 7.12
N ILE A 178 -14.90 1.01 7.35
CA ILE A 178 -14.37 -0.36 7.26
C ILE A 178 -13.64 -0.62 5.92
N PRO A 179 -14.17 -0.18 4.76
CA PRO A 179 -13.46 -0.31 3.49
C PRO A 179 -12.13 0.45 3.46
N ALA A 180 -12.09 1.70 3.95
CA ALA A 180 -10.87 2.50 3.98
C ALA A 180 -9.80 1.89 4.90
N LEU A 181 -10.20 1.38 6.07
CA LEU A 181 -9.27 0.71 6.98
C LEU A 181 -8.72 -0.60 6.40
N THR A 182 -9.58 -1.40 5.76
CA THR A 182 -9.15 -2.65 5.11
C THR A 182 -8.19 -2.37 3.95
N LEU A 183 -8.43 -1.27 3.24
CA LEU A 183 -7.61 -0.78 2.15
C LEU A 183 -6.21 -0.40 2.64
N GLU A 184 -6.11 0.43 3.68
CA GLU A 184 -4.84 0.85 4.27
C GLU A 184 -3.99 -0.36 4.70
N LEU A 185 -4.60 -1.29 5.46
CA LEU A 185 -3.92 -2.49 5.93
C LEU A 185 -3.44 -3.40 4.78
N SER A 186 -4.18 -3.41 3.66
CA SER A 186 -3.80 -4.21 2.49
C SER A 186 -2.60 -3.60 1.78
N VAL A 187 -2.56 -2.28 1.62
CA VAL A 187 -1.43 -1.56 1.02
C VAL A 187 -0.18 -1.72 1.89
N ASP A 188 -0.29 -1.49 3.19
CA ASP A 188 0.82 -1.68 4.15
C ASP A 188 1.37 -3.11 4.11
N GLY A 189 0.48 -4.10 4.06
CA GLY A 189 0.87 -5.50 3.97
C GLY A 189 1.68 -5.82 2.72
N LEU A 190 1.35 -5.18 1.58
CA LEU A 190 2.11 -5.31 0.34
C LEU A 190 3.45 -4.59 0.40
N THR A 191 3.50 -3.40 1.02
CA THR A 191 4.76 -2.68 1.25
C THR A 191 5.70 -3.52 2.14
N ILE A 192 5.20 -4.10 3.22
CA ILE A 192 5.97 -5.01 4.09
C ILE A 192 6.47 -6.23 3.30
N GLN A 193 5.61 -6.85 2.49
CA GLN A 193 6.01 -8.00 1.67
C GLN A 193 7.08 -7.62 0.64
N SER A 194 6.95 -6.46 0.01
CA SER A 194 7.92 -5.92 -0.95
C SER A 194 9.28 -5.71 -0.28
N ILE A 195 9.31 -5.07 0.89
CA ILE A 195 10.53 -4.90 1.69
C ILE A 195 11.14 -6.26 2.01
N HIS A 196 10.35 -7.21 2.52
CA HIS A 196 10.84 -8.54 2.89
C HIS A 196 11.46 -9.30 1.71
N ASN A 197 10.85 -9.20 0.52
CA ASN A 197 11.36 -9.86 -0.68
C ASN A 197 12.64 -9.22 -1.23
N ASN A 198 12.79 -7.90 -1.05
CA ASN A 198 13.96 -7.15 -1.52
C ASN A 198 15.11 -7.13 -0.51
N PHE A 199 14.86 -7.46 0.76
CA PHE A 199 15.90 -7.52 1.79
C PHE A 199 16.49 -8.94 1.91
N PRO A 200 17.81 -9.13 1.70
CA PRO A 200 18.42 -10.43 1.87
C PRO A 200 18.36 -10.86 3.35
N SER A 201 18.07 -12.14 3.58
CA SER A 201 18.05 -12.74 4.93
C SER A 201 19.44 -12.80 5.60
N ASN A 202 20.51 -12.44 4.87
CA ASN A 202 21.87 -12.34 5.39
C ASN A 202 22.63 -11.16 4.74
N PRO A 203 22.95 -10.09 5.48
CA PRO A 203 23.65 -8.91 4.96
C PRO A 203 25.15 -9.12 4.69
N ALA A 204 25.71 -10.30 4.98
CA ALA A 204 27.16 -10.54 4.91
C ALA A 204 27.71 -10.98 3.53
N ILE A 205 26.86 -11.14 2.50
CA ILE A 205 27.25 -11.83 1.26
C ILE A 205 27.43 -10.88 0.05
N GLU A 206 26.94 -9.64 0.08
CA GLU A 206 27.20 -8.67 -0.99
C GLU A 206 28.33 -7.71 -0.60
N LYS A 207 29.57 -8.09 -0.98
CA LYS A 207 30.70 -7.19 -1.17
C LYS A 207 31.13 -7.23 -2.62
#